data_AF-A0A426YV21-F1
#
_entry.id   AF-A0A426YV21-F1
#
_cell.length_a   1.000
_cell.length_b   1.000
_cell.length_c   1.000
_cell.angle_alpha   90.00
_cell.angle_beta   90.00
_cell.angle_gamma   90.00
#
_symmetry.space_group_name_H-M   'P 1'
#
loop_
_entity.id
_entity.type
_entity.pdbx_description
1 polymer ?
#
loop_
_entity_poly.entity_id
_entity_poly.type
_entity_poly.pdbx_seq_one_letter_code
_entity_poly.pdbx_strand_id
1 'polypeptide(L)'
;MEIPTSAIYLALVLIFTLLTALIGDRRRYKLNHPPGPMPWPVIGNLNLIGPLPHRSLTALSQKHGPLMHLRFGSFPVVVGSSV
;
A
#
# COMPACT_ATOMS: atom_id res chain seq x y z
N MET A 1 -17.21 -21.60 31.73
CA MET A 1 -17.51 -20.32 31.04
C MET A 1 -17.15 -20.53 29.58
N GLU A 2 -18.16 -20.75 28.73
CA GLU A 2 -17.98 -20.81 27.28
C GLU A 2 -17.54 -19.43 26.80
N ILE A 3 -16.36 -19.31 26.20
CA ILE A 3 -15.95 -18.04 25.59
C ILE A 3 -16.84 -17.87 24.35
N PRO A 4 -17.62 -16.78 24.24
CA PRO A 4 -18.49 -16.59 23.10
C PRO A 4 -17.64 -16.47 21.84
N THR A 5 -17.96 -17.25 20.80
CA THR A 5 -17.24 -17.25 19.52
C THR A 5 -17.18 -15.85 18.89
N SER A 6 -18.18 -15.02 19.14
CA SER A 6 -18.19 -13.60 18.73
C SER A 6 -17.05 -12.79 19.34
N ALA A 7 -16.67 -13.04 20.60
CA ALA A 7 -15.54 -12.36 21.23
C ALA A 7 -14.20 -12.72 20.58
N ILE A 8 -14.05 -13.96 20.11
CA ILE A 8 -12.85 -14.41 19.36
C ILE A 8 -12.74 -13.68 18.02
N TYR A 9 -13.86 -13.59 17.27
CA TYR A 9 -13.88 -12.84 16.00
C TYR A 9 -13.56 -11.36 16.19
N LEU A 10 -14.13 -10.71 17.22
CA LEU A 10 -13.83 -9.31 17.52
C LEU A 10 -12.37 -9.11 17.90
N ALA A 11 -11.79 -10.01 18.71
CA ALA A 11 -10.38 -9.95 19.06
C ALA A 11 -9.47 -10.11 17.83
N LEU A 12 -9.78 -11.03 16.91
CA LEU A 12 -9.02 -11.21 15.68
C LEU A 12 -9.04 -9.96 14.78
N VAL A 13 -10.21 -9.34 14.60
CA VAL A 13 -10.33 -8.09 13.83
C VAL A 13 -9.57 -6.96 14.50
N LEU A 14 -9.66 -6.84 15.83
CA LEU A 14 -8.92 -5.84 16.61
C LEU A 14 -7.39 -6.03 16.46
N ILE A 15 -6.91 -7.27 16.57
CA ILE A 15 -5.49 -7.59 16.44
C ILE A 15 -5.01 -7.30 15.01
N PHE A 16 -5.78 -7.65 13.98
CA PHE A 16 -5.44 -7.39 12.58
C PHE A 16 -5.36 -5.89 12.27
N THR A 17 -6.34 -5.12 12.75
CA THR A 17 -6.35 -3.65 12.59
C THR A 17 -5.20 -2.99 13.36
N LEU A 18 -4.88 -3.47 14.56
CA LEU A 18 -3.75 -2.98 15.34
C LEU A 18 -2.40 -3.31 14.68
N LEU A 19 -2.23 -4.53 14.19
CA LEU A 19 -1.02 -4.97 13.46
C LEU A 19 -0.80 -4.13 12.19
N THR A 20 -1.86 -3.93 11.40
CA THR A 20 -1.77 -3.10 10.19
C THR A 20 -1.50 -1.64 10.50
N ALA A 21 -1.99 -1.11 11.63
CA ALA A 21 -1.66 0.23 12.12
C ALA A 21 -0.22 0.36 12.67
N LEU A 22 0.32 -0.71 13.28
CA LEU A 22 1.70 -0.75 13.79
C LEU A 22 2.73 -0.88 12.67
N ILE A 23 2.44 -1.74 11.70
CA ILE A 23 3.28 -2.00 10.51
C ILE A 23 3.06 -0.91 9.44
N GLY A 24 1.96 -0.17 9.55
CA GLY A 24 1.61 0.97 8.72
C GLY A 24 2.71 2.02 8.77
N ASP A 25 3.42 2.16 7.64
CA ASP A 25 4.55 3.08 7.50
C ASP A 25 4.08 4.52 7.78
N ARG A 26 4.49 5.05 8.93
CA ARG A 26 4.23 6.44 9.35
C ARG A 26 5.09 7.45 8.60
N ARG A 27 5.63 7.10 7.44
CA ARG A 27 6.38 8.01 6.58
C ARG A 27 5.43 8.97 5.83
N ARG A 28 4.78 9.86 6.58
CA ARG A 28 4.40 11.18 6.09
C ARG A 28 5.61 12.10 6.22
N TYR A 29 6.69 11.81 5.51
CA TYR A 29 7.78 12.80 5.42
C TYR A 29 7.38 13.86 4.42
N LYS A 30 7.20 15.06 4.95
CA LYS A 30 6.82 16.32 4.30
C LYS A 30 8.00 16.86 3.45
N LEU A 31 8.58 16.01 2.62
CA LEU A 31 9.55 16.39 1.58
C LEU A 31 8.86 16.17 0.23
N ASN A 32 9.28 16.90 -0.81
CA ASN A 32 8.74 16.86 -2.18
C ASN A 32 8.90 15.47 -2.83
N HIS A 33 8.24 14.45 -2.27
CA HIS A 33 8.19 13.13 -2.85
C HIS A 33 7.34 13.19 -4.11
N PRO A 34 7.74 12.44 -5.15
CA PRO A 34 6.94 12.34 -6.34
C PRO A 34 5.52 11.87 -5.99
N PRO A 35 4.48 12.43 -6.63
CA PRO A 35 3.09 12.03 -6.44
C PRO A 35 2.93 10.52 -6.63
N GLY A 36 1.98 9.88 -5.94
CA GLY A 36 1.81 8.43 -6.08
C GLY A 36 0.57 7.89 -5.36
N PRO A 37 0.11 6.69 -5.75
CA PRO A 37 -1.04 6.04 -5.13
C PRO A 37 -0.77 5.64 -3.69
N MET A 38 -1.84 5.67 -2.88
CA MET A 38 -1.82 5.31 -1.47
C MET A 38 -1.61 3.79 -1.31
N PRO A 39 -0.52 3.35 -0.65
CA PRO A 39 -0.19 1.94 -0.48
C PRO A 39 -1.08 1.23 0.53
N TRP A 40 -1.44 -0.02 0.24
CA TRP A 40 -2.07 -0.90 1.22
C TRP A 40 -1.09 -1.30 2.34
N PRO A 41 -1.58 -1.55 3.56
CA PRO A 41 -0.75 -2.08 4.62
C PRO A 41 -0.18 -3.45 4.21
N VAL A 42 1.10 -3.68 4.50
CA VAL A 42 1.87 -4.92 4.20
C VAL A 42 2.14 -5.18 2.71
N ILE A 43 1.16 -5.04 1.82
CA ILE A 43 1.27 -5.37 0.38
C ILE A 43 1.79 -4.19 -0.45
N GLY A 44 1.57 -2.95 -0.01
CA GLY A 44 1.91 -1.75 -0.77
C GLY A 44 0.95 -1.51 -1.95
N ASN A 45 1.48 -1.08 -3.09
CA ASN A 45 0.81 -0.82 -4.36
C ASN A 45 0.84 -2.02 -5.32
N LEU A 46 1.23 -3.22 -4.86
CA LEU A 46 1.25 -4.41 -5.70
C LEU A 46 -0.14 -4.78 -6.23
N ASN A 47 -1.21 -4.41 -5.53
CA ASN A 47 -2.59 -4.59 -5.99
C ASN A 47 -2.90 -3.80 -7.28
N LEU A 48 -2.12 -2.75 -7.60
CA LEU A 48 -2.26 -1.96 -8.82
C LEU A 48 -1.46 -2.52 -10.00
N ILE A 49 -0.58 -3.50 -9.76
CA ILE A 49 0.21 -4.16 -10.79
C ILE A 49 -0.52 -5.40 -11.29
N GLY A 50 -0.98 -5.33 -12.53
CA GLY A 50 -1.59 -6.46 -13.22
C GLY A 50 -0.56 -7.42 -13.81
N PRO A 51 -1.01 -8.45 -14.55
CA PRO A 51 -0.13 -9.44 -15.18
C PRO A 51 0.86 -8.82 -16.18
N LEU A 52 0.53 -7.64 -16.72
CA LEU A 52 1.37 -6.87 -17.63
C LEU A 52 1.84 -5.59 -16.91
N PRO A 53 2.96 -5.64 -16.18
CA PRO A 53 3.39 -4.55 -15.30
C PRO A 53 3.65 -3.25 -16.07
N HIS A 54 4.18 -3.32 -17.29
CA HIS A 54 4.42 -2.14 -18.11
C HIS A 54 3.13 -1.36 -18.42
N ARG A 55 2.01 -2.05 -18.76
CA ARG A 55 0.71 -1.37 -19.00
C ARG A 55 0.17 -0.75 -17.72
N SER A 56 0.25 -1.47 -16.61
CA SER A 56 -0.18 -0.97 -15.30
C SER A 56 0.62 0.25 -14.87
N LEU A 57 1.94 0.23 -15.05
CA LEU A 57 2.82 1.36 -14.72
C LEU A 57 2.58 2.56 -15.65
N THR A 58 2.34 2.35 -16.95
CA THR A 58 1.95 3.42 -17.88
C THR A 58 0.64 4.08 -17.45
N ALA A 59 -0.39 3.29 -17.12
CA ALA A 59 -1.67 3.82 -16.65
C ALA A 59 -1.52 4.60 -15.32
N LEU A 60 -0.68 4.10 -14.41
CA LEU A 60 -0.38 4.80 -13.16
C LEU A 60 0.37 6.11 -13.40
N SER A 61 1.30 6.13 -14.35
CA SER A 61 2.06 7.32 -14.73
C SER A 61 1.17 8.38 -15.38
N GLN A 62 0.22 7.99 -16.23
CA GLN A 62 -0.76 8.93 -16.80
C GLN A 62 -1.62 9.61 -15.72
N LYS A 63 -1.86 8.92 -14.59
CA LYS A 63 -2.68 9.44 -13.49
C LYS A 63 -1.90 10.27 -12.46
N HIS A 64 -0.69 9.86 -12.11
CA HIS A 64 0.08 10.49 -11.03
C HIS A 64 1.25 11.34 -11.55
N GLY A 65 1.68 11.15 -12.79
CA GLY A 65 2.78 11.86 -13.42
C GLY A 65 3.93 10.94 -13.86
N PRO A 66 4.91 11.49 -14.60
CA PRO A 66 6.06 10.74 -15.11
C PRO A 66 7.02 10.28 -14.00
N LEU A 67 7.06 10.98 -12.87
CA LEU A 67 7.83 10.57 -11.70
C LEU A 67 6.86 10.27 -10.56
N MET A 68 6.73 9.00 -10.19
CA MET A 68 5.79 8.58 -9.15
C MET A 68 6.41 7.67 -8.09
N HIS A 69 5.91 7.77 -6.86
CA HIS A 69 6.33 6.92 -5.75
C HIS A 69 5.35 5.74 -5.55
N LEU A 70 5.87 4.52 -5.59
CA LEU A 70 5.15 3.28 -5.32
C LEU A 70 5.73 2.56 -4.10
N ARG A 71 5.00 1.58 -3.57
CA ARG A 71 5.55 0.61 -2.61
C ARG A 71 5.27 -0.80 -3.07
N PHE A 72 6.25 -1.68 -3.04
CA PHE A 72 6.04 -3.10 -3.26
C PHE A 72 6.29 -3.84 -1.96
N GLY A 73 5.21 -4.29 -1.32
CA GLY A 73 5.24 -4.75 0.05
C GLY A 73 5.73 -3.64 0.99
N SER A 74 6.78 -3.95 1.73
CA SER A 74 7.46 -3.01 2.64
C SER A 74 8.46 -2.10 1.93
N PHE A 75 8.80 -2.34 0.65
CA PHE A 75 9.85 -1.62 -0.06
C PHE A 75 9.32 -0.39 -0.81
N PRO A 76 9.85 0.82 -0.56
CA PRO A 76 9.54 2.00 -1.38
C PRO A 76 10.26 1.93 -2.72
N VAL A 77 9.57 2.28 -3.81
CA VAL A 77 10.06 2.24 -5.19
C VAL A 77 9.68 3.54 -5.89
N VAL A 78 10.63 4.21 -6.54
CA VAL A 78 10.34 5.36 -7.40
C VAL A 78 10.35 4.88 -8.85
N VAL A 79 9.27 5.18 -9.58
CA VAL A 79 9.13 4.84 -10.99
C VAL A 79 9.22 6.12 -11.81
N GLY A 80 10.18 6.13 -12.74
CA GLY A 80 10.30 7.11 -13.80
C GLY A 80 9.73 6.54 -15.10
N SER A 81 8.82 7.28 -15.70
CA SER A 81 8.11 6.92 -16.93
C SER A 81 8.34 8.02 -17.95
N SER A 82 8.73 7.64 -19.16
CA SER A 82 9.08 8.55 -20.27
C SER A 82 8.14 8.39 -21.47
N VAL A 83 6.96 7.79 -21.24
CA VAL A 83 5.88 7.66 -22.24
C VAL A 83 5.11 8.95 -22.42
#